data_AF-A0A9P0YHL4-F1
#
_entry.id   AF-A0A9P0YHL4-F1
#
_cell.length_a   1.000
_cell.length_b   1.000
_cell.length_c   1.000
_cell.angle_alpha   90.00
_cell.angle_beta   90.00
_cell.angle_gamma   90.00
#
_symmetry.space_group_name_H-M   'P 1'
#
loop_
_entity.id
_entity.type
_entity.pdbx_description
1 polymer ?
#
loop_
_entity_poly.entity_id
_entity_poly.type
_entity_poly.pdbx_seq_one_letter_code
_entity_poly.pdbx_strand_id
1 'polypeptide(L)'
;MAVRKLFLQLGARGLNPSQVCGSSAVNKFRSKVVGCASLYSPPSITRSPNRYEFRPISELVKSSGNRAFLVDTLALVRGLEAQGVPSNQAEAITSAITKVLNDSLENNARSLVSKAEMQKSEMLQEADISKFKSAVQSSQEHHFSLLQRETEKLLNDIEKMRSELKYEVDKLTAGQRLDLNLERGRIRDELAKQNAETTNLTNKLDREIHELRAQLEAAKYEVIKYCIGTLVSISAVGLAIARLYL
;
A
#
# COMPACT_ATOMS: atom_id res chain seq x y z
N MET A 1 -31.00 -5.29 -46.53
CA MET A 1 -30.31 -6.59 -46.38
C MET A 1 -29.15 -6.62 -45.36
N ALA A 2 -28.70 -5.50 -44.79
CA ALA A 2 -27.58 -5.49 -43.83
C ALA A 2 -27.94 -5.97 -42.40
N VAL A 3 -29.20 -5.81 -41.98
CA VAL A 3 -29.64 -6.11 -40.59
C VAL A 3 -29.75 -7.63 -40.32
N ARG A 4 -30.08 -8.43 -41.35
CA ARG A 4 -30.15 -9.90 -41.22
C ARG A 4 -28.78 -10.56 -41.10
N LYS A 5 -27.71 -9.92 -41.58
CA LYS A 5 -26.34 -10.47 -41.52
C LYS A 5 -25.72 -10.29 -40.13
N LEU A 6 -26.12 -9.25 -39.39
CA LEU A 6 -25.67 -9.02 -38.01
C LEU A 6 -26.29 -10.02 -37.02
N PHE A 7 -27.53 -10.47 -37.28
CA PHE A 7 -28.23 -11.41 -36.39
C PHE A 7 -27.69 -12.85 -36.50
N LEU A 8 -27.20 -13.26 -37.67
CA LEU A 8 -26.59 -14.58 -37.86
C LEU A 8 -25.15 -14.66 -37.34
N GLN A 9 -24.44 -13.54 -37.23
CA GLN A 9 -23.09 -13.51 -36.66
C GLN A 9 -23.10 -13.56 -35.11
N LEU A 10 -24.21 -13.16 -34.49
CA LEU A 10 -24.39 -13.17 -33.03
C LEU A 10 -25.01 -14.47 -32.49
N GLY A 11 -25.60 -15.31 -33.35
CA GLY A 11 -26.26 -16.57 -32.96
C GLY A 11 -25.36 -17.81 -32.85
N ALA A 12 -24.07 -17.72 -33.24
CA ALA A 12 -23.18 -18.88 -33.33
C ALA A 12 -22.13 -18.98 -32.21
N ARG A 13 -22.38 -18.38 -31.04
CA ARG A 13 -21.56 -18.59 -29.84
C ARG A 13 -22.44 -19.07 -28.69
N GLY A 14 -22.71 -20.37 -28.70
CA GLY A 14 -23.32 -21.09 -27.59
C GLY A 14 -22.46 -20.92 -26.33
N LEU A 15 -23.04 -20.31 -25.30
CA LEU A 15 -22.49 -20.26 -23.97
C LEU A 15 -22.72 -21.63 -23.30
N ASN A 16 -21.63 -22.37 -23.10
CA ASN A 16 -21.60 -23.57 -22.26
C ASN A 16 -21.82 -23.17 -20.78
N PRO A 17 -22.70 -23.85 -20.02
CA PRO A 17 -23.00 -23.48 -18.63
C PRO A 17 -21.98 -23.98 -17.59
N SER A 18 -20.79 -24.42 -18.00
CA SER A 18 -19.76 -24.96 -17.10
C SER A 18 -18.56 -24.03 -16.84
N GLN A 19 -18.61 -22.76 -17.27
CA GLN A 19 -17.59 -21.76 -16.95
C GLN A 19 -18.20 -20.47 -16.40
N VAL A 20 -18.81 -20.56 -15.22
CA VAL A 20 -19.01 -19.38 -14.35
C VAL A 20 -18.30 -19.67 -13.04
N CYS A 21 -16.98 -19.88 -13.12
CA CYS A 21 -16.10 -19.77 -11.97
C CYS A 21 -15.44 -18.40 -12.06
N GLY A 22 -16.04 -17.41 -11.40
CA GLY A 22 -15.44 -16.10 -11.18
C GLY A 22 -14.18 -16.26 -10.34
N SER A 23 -13.05 -16.50 -10.99
CA SER A 23 -11.74 -16.66 -10.34
C SER A 23 -10.64 -16.35 -11.36
N SER A 24 -10.60 -15.13 -11.89
CA SER A 24 -9.40 -14.69 -12.64
C SER A 24 -9.14 -13.19 -12.67
N ALA A 25 -10.09 -12.33 -12.29
CA ALA A 25 -9.85 -10.88 -12.26
C ALA A 25 -9.20 -10.37 -10.96
N VAL A 26 -9.29 -11.10 -9.85
CA VAL A 26 -8.74 -10.67 -8.54
C VAL A 26 -7.28 -11.11 -8.34
N ASN A 27 -6.80 -12.09 -9.11
CA ASN A 27 -5.43 -12.60 -8.97
C ASN A 27 -4.38 -11.86 -9.82
N LYS A 28 -4.79 -10.92 -10.70
CA LYS A 28 -3.83 -10.10 -11.48
C LYS A 28 -3.24 -8.92 -10.70
N PHE A 29 -3.72 -8.68 -9.48
CA PHE A 29 -3.13 -7.73 -8.53
C PHE A 29 -2.26 -8.40 -7.45
N ARG A 30 -1.93 -9.69 -7.63
CA ARG A 30 -1.22 -10.48 -6.62
C ARG A 30 0.23 -10.85 -6.98
N SER A 31 0.74 -10.40 -8.13
CA SER A 31 2.12 -10.70 -8.58
C SER A 31 3.00 -9.46 -8.79
N LYS A 32 2.58 -8.27 -8.34
CA LYS A 32 3.40 -7.05 -8.43
C LYS A 32 3.76 -6.41 -7.08
N VAL A 33 3.31 -7.01 -5.98
CA VAL A 33 3.64 -6.55 -4.60
C VAL A 33 4.58 -7.52 -3.89
N VAL A 34 4.80 -8.73 -4.42
CA VAL A 34 5.72 -9.75 -3.86
C VAL A 34 6.98 -9.88 -4.74
N GLY A 35 7.57 -8.73 -5.08
CA GLY A 35 8.79 -8.64 -5.88
C GLY A 35 9.74 -7.54 -5.43
N CYS A 36 9.58 -7.03 -4.20
CA CYS A 36 10.51 -6.09 -3.57
C CYS A 36 11.04 -6.61 -2.21
N ALA A 37 11.01 -7.93 -2.00
CA ALA A 37 11.84 -8.53 -0.98
C ALA A 37 13.21 -8.76 -1.61
N SER A 38 14.25 -8.13 -1.05
CA SER A 38 15.66 -8.22 -1.46
C SER A 38 16.23 -7.14 -2.39
N LEU A 39 15.94 -5.85 -2.14
CA LEU A 39 16.86 -4.75 -2.51
C LEU A 39 16.73 -3.58 -1.51
N TYR A 40 16.83 -3.85 -0.22
CA TYR A 40 17.28 -2.83 0.73
C TYR A 40 18.43 -3.44 1.51
N SER A 41 19.57 -3.52 0.83
CA SER A 41 20.83 -3.49 1.57
C SER A 41 20.79 -2.21 2.39
N PRO A 42 20.98 -2.25 3.72
CA PRO A 42 21.27 -1.03 4.44
C PRO A 42 22.43 -0.35 3.69
N PRO A 43 22.48 0.99 3.59
CA PRO A 43 23.71 1.60 3.16
C PRO A 43 24.74 1.14 4.20
N SER A 44 25.53 0.12 3.83
CA SER A 44 26.86 -0.04 4.35
C SER A 44 27.49 1.27 3.97
N ILE A 45 27.43 2.21 4.91
CA ILE A 45 28.33 3.34 4.97
C ILE A 45 29.67 2.64 4.99
N THR A 46 30.20 2.40 3.79
CA THR A 46 31.60 2.16 3.57
C THR A 46 32.21 3.29 4.34
N ARG A 47 32.76 2.93 5.50
CA ARG A 47 33.61 3.76 6.31
C ARG A 47 34.83 4.02 5.45
N SER A 48 34.65 4.81 4.39
CA SER A 48 35.71 5.63 3.86
C SER A 48 36.16 6.39 5.08
N PRO A 49 37.37 6.15 5.59
CA PRO A 49 37.94 7.17 6.43
C PRO A 49 38.00 8.36 5.48
N ASN A 50 37.05 9.30 5.61
CA ASN A 50 37.36 10.67 5.28
C ASN A 50 38.54 10.95 6.20
N ARG A 51 39.75 10.68 5.67
CA ARG A 51 40.94 11.46 5.96
C ARG A 51 40.51 12.87 5.60
N TYR A 52 39.81 13.50 6.52
CA TYR A 52 40.07 14.89 6.80
C TYR A 52 41.55 14.88 7.15
N GLU A 53 42.40 15.00 6.13
CA GLU A 53 43.72 15.57 6.29
C GLU A 53 43.44 16.94 6.88
N PHE A 54 43.35 17.00 8.21
CA PHE A 54 43.95 18.09 8.91
C PHE A 54 45.36 18.15 8.32
N ARG A 55 45.57 19.08 7.39
CA ARG A 55 46.89 19.66 7.20
C ARG A 55 47.41 19.81 8.63
N PRO A 56 48.50 19.16 9.03
CA PRO A 56 49.12 19.50 10.28
C PRO A 56 49.35 21.00 10.15
N ILE A 57 48.62 21.81 10.92
CA ILE A 57 49.02 23.19 11.13
C ILE A 57 50.43 23.02 11.64
N SER A 58 51.34 23.45 10.79
CA SER A 58 52.74 23.08 10.73
C SER A 58 53.24 22.56 12.06
N GLU A 59 53.76 21.33 12.05
CA GLU A 59 54.65 20.79 13.07
C GLU A 59 55.24 21.98 13.83
N LEU A 60 54.74 22.23 15.05
CA LEU A 60 55.17 23.34 15.86
C LEU A 60 56.65 23.06 16.04
N VAL A 61 57.46 23.70 15.18
CA VAL A 61 58.92 23.70 15.26
C VAL A 61 59.15 23.84 16.74
N LYS A 62 59.80 22.84 17.35
CA LYS A 62 60.26 22.94 18.72
C LYS A 62 61.00 24.27 18.76
N SER A 63 60.31 25.30 19.24
CA SER A 63 60.91 26.55 19.60
C SER A 63 61.77 26.13 20.78
N SER A 64 63.01 25.80 20.46
CA SER A 64 64.09 25.72 21.42
C SER A 64 63.91 26.95 22.29
N GLY A 65 63.47 26.72 23.52
CA GLY A 65 63.24 27.78 24.48
C GLY A 65 64.47 28.69 24.49
N ASN A 66 64.21 29.99 24.53
CA ASN A 66 65.20 31.05 24.52
C ASN A 66 65.89 31.30 23.16
N ARG A 67 65.16 31.86 22.20
CA ARG A 67 65.71 33.03 21.50
C ARG A 67 65.43 34.27 22.34
N ALA A 68 66.07 34.34 23.50
CA ALA A 68 66.33 35.64 24.07
C ALA A 68 67.21 36.33 23.03
N PHE A 69 66.66 37.31 22.31
CA PHE A 69 67.44 38.23 21.49
C PHE A 69 68.27 39.07 22.46
N LEU A 70 69.30 38.45 23.03
CA LEU A 70 70.26 39.07 23.90
C LEU A 70 71.15 39.89 22.97
N VAL A 71 70.84 41.17 22.87
CA VAL A 71 71.74 42.14 22.26
C VAL A 71 72.95 42.22 23.18
N ASP A 72 74.10 41.75 22.70
CA ASP A 72 75.37 41.97 23.39
C ASP A 72 75.73 43.45 23.24
N THR A 73 75.30 44.24 24.22
CA THR A 73 75.51 45.69 24.25
C THR A 73 76.99 46.06 24.23
N LEU A 74 77.86 45.23 24.81
CA LEU A 74 79.29 45.49 24.85
C LEU A 74 79.93 45.24 23.49
N ALA A 75 79.62 44.11 22.84
CA ALA A 75 80.11 43.83 21.50
C ALA A 75 79.61 44.86 20.47
N LEU A 76 78.36 45.33 20.61
CA LEU A 76 77.80 46.35 19.72
C LEU A 76 78.51 47.70 19.87
N VAL A 77 78.75 48.15 21.10
CA VAL A 77 79.52 49.38 21.37
C VAL A 77 80.94 49.28 20.80
N ARG A 78 81.64 48.17 21.06
CA ARG A 78 83.01 47.96 20.55
C ARG A 78 83.08 47.88 19.03
N GLY A 79 82.05 47.32 18.39
CA GLY A 79 81.93 47.30 16.93
C GLY A 79 81.73 48.69 16.35
N LEU A 80 80.92 49.54 16.98
CA LEU A 80 80.72 50.93 16.57
C LEU A 80 81.99 51.77 16.77
N GLU A 81 82.68 51.60 17.90
CA GLU A 81 83.96 52.26 18.17
C GLU A 81 85.04 51.86 17.15
N ALA A 82 85.09 50.59 16.74
CA ALA A 82 86.01 50.11 15.71
C ALA A 82 85.77 50.73 14.32
N GLN A 83 84.57 51.27 14.07
CA GLN A 83 84.20 52.00 12.86
C GLN A 83 84.38 53.52 13.00
N GLY A 84 85.02 53.98 14.08
CA GLY A 84 85.32 55.40 14.31
C GLY A 84 84.21 56.19 15.02
N VAL A 85 83.18 55.52 15.57
CA VAL A 85 82.14 56.20 16.36
C VAL A 85 82.68 56.52 17.76
N PRO A 86 82.54 57.77 18.26
CA PRO A 86 82.93 58.11 19.62
C PRO A 86 82.17 57.27 20.66
N SER A 87 82.85 56.83 21.72
CA SER A 87 82.30 55.93 22.75
C SER A 87 80.90 56.37 23.27
N ASN A 88 80.75 57.66 23.57
CA ASN A 88 79.50 58.24 24.07
C ASN A 88 78.33 58.14 23.06
N GLN A 89 78.63 58.23 21.76
CA GLN A 89 77.63 58.09 20.70
C GLN A 89 77.33 56.62 20.42
N ALA A 90 78.34 55.75 20.47
CA ALA A 90 78.17 54.30 20.34
C ALA A 90 77.26 53.74 21.44
N GLU A 91 77.42 54.22 22.68
CA GLU A 91 76.59 53.86 23.82
C GLU A 91 75.14 54.36 23.65
N ALA A 92 74.96 55.62 23.21
CA ALA A 92 73.63 56.19 22.97
C ALA A 92 72.86 55.45 21.85
N ILE A 93 73.53 55.11 20.75
CA ILE A 93 72.95 54.34 19.64
C ILE A 93 72.58 52.93 20.10
N THR A 94 73.48 52.27 20.83
CA THR A 94 73.24 50.93 21.40
C THR A 94 72.05 50.93 22.35
N SER A 95 71.92 51.95 23.19
CA SER A 95 70.79 52.13 24.11
C SER A 95 69.46 52.31 23.36
N ALA A 96 69.44 53.16 22.33
CA ALA A 96 68.24 53.37 21.50
C ALA A 96 67.80 52.09 20.78
N ILE A 97 68.74 51.34 20.19
CA ILE A 97 68.47 50.05 19.54
C ILE A 97 67.92 49.04 20.54
N THR A 98 68.54 48.92 21.71
CA THR A 98 68.12 48.00 22.77
C THR A 98 66.69 48.32 23.24
N LYS A 99 66.37 49.61 23.38
CA LYS A 99 65.01 50.06 23.75
C LYS A 99 63.97 49.68 22.69
N VAL A 100 64.21 50.00 21.42
CA VAL A 100 63.29 49.67 20.32
C VAL A 100 63.09 48.15 20.19
N LEU A 101 64.15 47.36 20.40
CA LEU A 101 64.06 45.90 20.39
C LEU A 101 63.23 45.35 21.54
N ASN A 102 63.41 45.87 22.77
CA ASN A 102 62.61 45.48 23.92
C ASN A 102 61.13 45.83 23.73
N ASP A 103 60.83 47.07 23.31
CA ASP A 103 59.46 47.53 23.03
C ASP A 103 58.80 46.67 21.93
N SER A 104 59.56 46.34 20.88
CA SER A 104 59.07 45.49 19.79
C SER A 104 58.82 44.05 20.23
N LEU A 105 59.69 43.49 21.09
CA LEU A 105 59.56 42.12 21.59
C LEU A 105 58.36 42.01 22.54
N GLU A 106 58.16 42.99 23.41
CA GLU A 106 56.99 43.02 24.31
C GLU A 106 55.69 43.14 23.51
N ASN A 107 55.66 43.98 22.48
CA ASN A 107 54.49 44.11 21.60
C ASN A 107 54.19 42.80 20.84
N ASN A 108 55.23 42.10 20.34
CA ASN A 108 55.06 40.79 19.72
C ASN A 108 54.59 39.73 20.72
N ALA A 109 55.15 39.70 21.94
CA ALA A 109 54.74 38.76 22.98
C ALA A 109 53.25 38.93 23.37
N ARG A 110 52.72 40.15 23.31
CA ARG A 110 51.28 40.43 23.55
C ARG A 110 50.36 39.96 22.41
N SER A 111 50.85 39.89 21.16
CA SER A 111 50.03 39.43 20.02
C SER A 111 50.09 37.92 19.81
N LEU A 112 51.12 37.27 20.38
CA LEU A 112 51.26 35.82 20.35
C LEU A 112 50.43 35.18 21.47
N VAL A 113 49.73 34.12 21.12
CA VAL A 113 49.02 33.28 22.09
C VAL A 113 50.02 32.35 22.77
N SER A 114 49.95 32.20 24.10
CA SER A 114 50.84 31.28 24.79
C SER A 114 50.53 29.83 24.41
N LYS A 115 51.55 28.96 24.45
CA LYS A 115 51.36 27.54 24.15
C LYS A 115 50.32 26.88 25.06
N ALA A 116 50.23 27.31 26.31
CA ALA A 116 49.25 26.81 27.28
C ALA A 116 47.81 27.22 26.91
N GLU A 117 47.60 28.47 26.48
CA GLU A 117 46.29 28.95 26.03
C GLU A 117 45.84 28.26 24.74
N MET A 118 46.77 28.04 23.80
CA MET A 118 46.50 27.31 22.57
C MET A 118 46.07 25.86 22.86
N GLN A 119 46.80 25.15 23.73
CA GLN A 119 46.43 23.78 24.13
C GLN A 119 45.09 23.73 24.86
N LYS A 120 44.78 24.73 25.70
CA LYS A 120 43.47 24.83 26.35
C LYS A 120 42.34 25.00 25.34
N SER A 121 42.53 25.84 24.32
CA SER A 121 41.55 26.04 23.24
C SER A 121 41.35 24.76 22.42
N GLU A 122 42.43 24.04 22.11
CA GLU A 122 42.39 22.77 21.39
C GLU A 122 41.62 21.71 22.19
N MET A 123 41.89 21.58 23.49
CA MET A 123 41.15 20.65 24.36
C MET A 123 39.65 20.99 24.45
N LEU A 124 39.29 22.27 24.51
CA LEU A 124 37.89 22.70 24.50
C LEU A 124 37.21 22.35 23.17
N GLN A 125 37.89 22.63 22.05
CA GLN A 125 37.38 22.32 20.72
C GLN A 125 37.17 20.81 20.54
N GLU A 126 38.14 19.99 20.94
CA GLU A 126 38.04 18.53 20.86
C GLU A 126 36.90 17.98 21.74
N ALA A 127 36.71 18.56 22.93
CA ALA A 127 35.61 18.19 23.82
C ALA A 127 34.25 18.54 23.21
N ASP A 128 34.10 19.70 22.58
CA ASP A 128 32.84 20.11 21.96
C ASP A 128 32.53 19.34 20.67
N ILE A 129 33.55 19.04 19.87
CA ILE A 129 33.42 18.13 18.71
C ILE A 129 33.00 16.74 19.18
N SER A 130 33.60 16.22 20.27
CA SER A 130 33.25 14.92 20.83
C SER A 130 31.81 14.88 21.34
N LYS A 131 31.36 15.92 22.06
CA LYS A 131 29.96 16.03 22.51
C LYS A 131 29.01 16.10 21.31
N PHE A 132 29.30 16.95 20.33
CA PHE A 132 28.48 17.08 19.12
C PHE A 132 28.35 15.74 18.39
N LYS A 133 29.46 15.02 18.20
CA LYS A 133 29.48 13.70 17.60
C LYS A 133 28.61 12.71 18.37
N SER A 134 28.71 12.68 19.70
CA SER A 134 27.91 11.79 20.54
C SER A 134 26.40 12.11 20.44
N ALA A 135 26.04 13.39 20.42
CA ALA A 135 24.65 13.83 20.28
C ALA A 135 24.07 13.46 18.90
N VAL A 136 24.84 13.65 17.82
CA VAL A 136 24.43 13.26 16.47
C VAL A 136 24.26 11.75 16.37
N GLN A 137 25.22 10.96 16.88
CA GLN A 137 25.14 9.51 16.85
C GLN A 137 23.92 8.99 17.65
N SER A 138 23.73 9.50 18.87
CA SER A 138 22.59 9.12 19.72
C SER A 138 21.25 9.48 19.06
N SER A 139 21.15 10.68 18.47
CA SER A 139 19.95 11.10 17.74
C SER A 139 19.68 10.20 16.54
N GLN A 140 20.70 9.89 15.76
CA GLN A 140 20.59 9.01 14.59
C GLN A 140 20.12 7.60 14.98
N GLU A 141 20.73 7.00 16.01
CA GLU A 141 20.35 5.69 16.53
C GLU A 141 18.92 5.69 17.05
N HIS A 142 18.52 6.74 17.78
CA HIS A 142 17.15 6.90 18.27
C HIS A 142 16.12 7.00 17.14
N HIS A 143 16.35 7.88 16.16
CA HIS A 143 15.44 8.04 15.02
C HIS A 143 15.36 6.77 14.19
N PHE A 144 16.48 6.08 13.98
CA PHE A 144 16.50 4.81 13.26
C PHE A 144 15.69 3.74 13.99
N SER A 145 15.90 3.57 15.30
CA SER A 145 15.16 2.62 16.13
C SER A 145 13.66 2.93 16.14
N LEU A 146 13.28 4.21 16.25
CA LEU A 146 11.90 4.64 16.21
C LEU A 146 11.24 4.32 14.87
N LEU A 147 11.88 4.70 13.75
CA LEU A 147 11.37 4.43 12.41
C LEU A 147 11.26 2.94 12.12
N GLN A 148 12.24 2.14 12.56
CA GLN A 148 12.19 0.69 12.43
C GLN A 148 10.97 0.11 13.18
N ARG A 149 10.79 0.50 14.44
CA ARG A 149 9.66 0.05 15.28
C ARG A 149 8.30 0.46 14.68
N GLU A 150 8.19 1.68 14.16
CA GLU A 150 6.97 2.16 13.51
C GLU A 150 6.69 1.41 12.21
N THR A 151 7.71 1.13 11.42
CA THR A 151 7.60 0.34 10.19
C THR A 151 7.13 -1.08 10.51
N GLU A 152 7.74 -1.75 11.50
CA GLU A 152 7.33 -3.09 11.94
C GLU A 152 5.89 -3.09 12.48
N LYS A 153 5.52 -2.08 13.26
CA LYS A 153 4.13 -1.92 13.74
C LYS A 153 3.15 -1.79 12.57
N LEU A 154 3.43 -0.91 11.60
CA LEU A 154 2.57 -0.71 10.45
C LEU A 154 2.45 -1.98 9.59
N LEU A 155 3.54 -2.73 9.42
CA LEU A 155 3.50 -4.03 8.72
C LEU A 155 2.59 -5.04 9.43
N ASN A 156 2.67 -5.11 10.76
CA ASN A 156 1.79 -5.99 11.56
C ASN A 156 0.32 -5.56 11.45
N ASP A 157 0.04 -4.26 11.51
CA ASP A 157 -1.31 -3.72 11.37
C ASP A 157 -1.89 -4.01 9.97
N ILE A 158 -1.07 -3.89 8.91
CA ILE A 158 -1.45 -4.25 7.54
C ILE A 158 -1.79 -5.73 7.43
N GLU A 159 -0.95 -6.62 7.96
CA GLU A 159 -1.20 -8.06 7.86
C GLU A 159 -2.43 -8.47 8.68
N LYS A 160 -2.64 -7.85 9.85
CA LYS A 160 -3.86 -8.03 10.63
C LYS A 160 -5.10 -7.62 9.85
N MET A 161 -5.16 -6.38 9.34
CA MET A 161 -6.29 -5.90 8.53
C MET A 161 -6.53 -6.78 7.30
N ARG A 162 -5.47 -7.25 6.65
CA ARG A 162 -5.55 -8.16 5.51
C ARG A 162 -6.22 -9.50 5.89
N SER A 163 -5.84 -10.06 7.04
CA SER A 163 -6.42 -11.32 7.53
C SER A 163 -7.90 -11.17 7.90
N GLU A 164 -8.27 -10.07 8.56
CA GLU A 164 -9.65 -9.75 8.93
C GLU A 164 -10.54 -9.54 7.70
N LEU A 165 -10.06 -8.76 6.72
CA LEU A 165 -10.78 -8.55 5.46
C LEU A 165 -11.00 -9.84 4.70
N LYS A 166 -9.98 -10.72 4.64
CA LYS A 166 -10.12 -12.01 3.98
C LYS A 166 -11.18 -12.87 4.68
N TYR A 167 -11.17 -12.91 6.01
CA TYR A 167 -12.16 -13.64 6.79
C TYR A 167 -13.58 -13.12 6.52
N GLU A 168 -13.80 -11.80 6.55
CA GLU A 168 -15.11 -11.23 6.28
C GLU A 168 -15.57 -11.47 4.83
N VAL A 169 -14.67 -11.43 3.85
CA VAL A 169 -15.01 -11.80 2.45
C VAL A 169 -15.41 -13.27 2.36
N ASP A 170 -14.66 -14.18 2.97
CA ASP A 170 -14.95 -15.62 2.93
C ASP A 170 -16.29 -15.92 3.63
N LYS A 171 -16.54 -15.28 4.78
CA LYS A 171 -17.78 -15.37 5.55
C LYS A 171 -18.98 -14.83 4.77
N LEU A 172 -18.88 -13.64 4.18
CA LEU A 172 -19.94 -13.04 3.37
C LEU A 172 -20.24 -13.88 2.12
N THR A 173 -19.20 -14.40 1.46
CA THR A 173 -19.34 -15.26 0.28
C THR A 173 -20.04 -16.58 0.65
N ALA A 174 -19.68 -17.19 1.78
CA ALA A 174 -20.35 -18.39 2.29
C ALA A 174 -21.82 -18.11 2.66
N GLY A 175 -22.09 -16.98 3.32
CA GLY A 175 -23.44 -16.53 3.66
C GLY A 175 -24.31 -16.33 2.42
N GLN A 176 -23.84 -15.56 1.44
CA GLN A 176 -24.56 -15.32 0.19
C GLN A 176 -24.82 -16.62 -0.59
N ARG A 177 -23.85 -17.54 -0.61
CA ARG A 177 -24.04 -18.85 -1.24
C ARG A 177 -25.12 -19.66 -0.51
N LEU A 178 -25.16 -19.63 0.81
CA LEU A 178 -26.21 -20.29 1.59
C LEU A 178 -27.58 -19.69 1.28
N ASP A 179 -27.71 -18.36 1.34
CA ASP A 179 -28.97 -17.64 1.07
C ASP A 179 -29.54 -18.00 -0.30
N LEU A 180 -28.69 -17.99 -1.34
CA LEU A 180 -29.10 -18.37 -2.70
C LEU A 180 -29.53 -19.83 -2.80
N ASN A 181 -28.89 -20.73 -2.05
CA ASN A 181 -29.28 -22.14 -2.06
C ASN A 181 -30.60 -22.37 -1.32
N LEU A 182 -30.84 -21.66 -0.22
CA LEU A 182 -32.11 -21.71 0.52
C LEU A 182 -33.25 -21.15 -0.33
N GLU A 183 -33.07 -19.98 -0.96
CA GLU A 183 -34.12 -19.40 -1.82
C GLU A 183 -34.37 -20.26 -3.05
N ARG A 184 -33.32 -20.85 -3.64
CA ARG A 184 -33.48 -21.84 -4.72
C ARG A 184 -34.26 -23.07 -4.27
N GLY A 185 -34.05 -23.53 -3.04
CA GLY A 185 -34.85 -24.61 -2.44
C GLY A 185 -36.31 -24.20 -2.32
N ARG A 186 -36.58 -23.03 -1.73
CA ARG A 186 -37.92 -22.49 -1.53
C ARG A 186 -38.69 -22.32 -2.85
N ILE A 187 -38.03 -21.82 -3.90
CA ILE A 187 -38.63 -21.69 -5.25
C ILE A 187 -38.97 -23.07 -5.83
N ARG A 188 -38.13 -24.09 -5.63
CA ARG A 188 -38.44 -25.45 -6.09
C ARG A 188 -39.63 -26.05 -5.37
N ASP A 189 -39.74 -25.84 -4.07
CA ASP A 189 -40.86 -26.35 -3.27
C ASP A 189 -42.18 -25.67 -3.69
N GLU A 190 -42.17 -24.34 -3.87
CA GLU A 190 -43.35 -23.61 -4.36
C GLU A 190 -43.71 -24.03 -5.80
N LEU A 191 -42.72 -24.23 -6.67
CA LEU A 191 -42.96 -24.73 -8.03
C LEU A 191 -43.55 -26.15 -8.03
N ALA A 192 -43.04 -27.04 -7.19
CA ALA A 192 -43.57 -28.40 -7.05
C ALA A 192 -45.01 -28.39 -6.55
N LYS A 193 -45.32 -27.52 -5.58
CA LYS A 193 -46.67 -27.30 -5.07
C LYS A 193 -47.62 -26.79 -6.15
N GLN A 194 -47.24 -25.75 -6.89
CA GLN A 194 -48.04 -25.22 -8.01
C GLN A 194 -48.26 -26.26 -9.10
N ASN A 195 -47.25 -27.08 -9.40
CA ASN A 195 -47.38 -28.16 -10.39
C ASN A 195 -48.35 -29.26 -9.92
N ALA A 196 -48.33 -29.60 -8.63
CA ALA A 196 -49.28 -30.54 -8.04
C ALA A 196 -50.72 -29.99 -8.04
N GLU A 197 -50.90 -28.71 -7.69
CA GLU A 197 -52.19 -28.02 -7.77
C GLU A 197 -52.71 -27.98 -9.22
N THR A 198 -51.84 -27.62 -10.17
CA THR A 198 -52.17 -27.61 -11.61
C THR A 198 -52.61 -29.00 -12.07
N THR A 199 -51.86 -30.04 -11.72
CA THR A 199 -52.20 -31.43 -12.07
C THR A 199 -53.53 -31.86 -11.44
N ASN A 200 -53.80 -31.47 -10.19
CA ASN A 200 -55.07 -31.76 -9.52
C ASN A 200 -56.26 -31.09 -10.25
N LEU A 201 -56.10 -29.82 -10.65
CA LEU A 201 -57.10 -29.07 -11.38
C LEU A 201 -57.33 -29.65 -12.78
N THR A 202 -56.28 -30.02 -13.51
CA THR A 202 -56.40 -30.72 -14.80
C THR A 202 -57.16 -32.02 -14.65
N ASN A 203 -56.83 -32.85 -13.65
CA ASN A 203 -57.55 -34.09 -13.39
C ASN A 203 -59.02 -33.88 -13.00
N LYS A 204 -59.36 -32.77 -12.34
CA LYS A 204 -60.75 -32.41 -12.05
C LYS A 204 -61.49 -32.00 -13.32
N LEU A 205 -60.89 -31.15 -14.14
CA LEU A 205 -61.44 -30.74 -15.43
C LEU A 205 -61.70 -31.93 -16.35
N ASP A 206 -60.76 -32.87 -16.45
CA ASP A 206 -60.94 -34.08 -17.26
C ASP A 206 -62.13 -34.92 -16.77
N ARG A 207 -62.31 -35.05 -15.46
CA ARG A 207 -63.48 -35.74 -14.87
C ARG A 207 -64.78 -35.02 -15.22
N GLU A 208 -64.84 -33.70 -15.05
CA GLU A 208 -66.02 -32.90 -15.40
C GLU A 208 -66.35 -32.99 -16.90
N ILE A 209 -65.33 -32.99 -17.77
CA ILE A 209 -65.52 -33.19 -19.23
C ILE A 209 -66.12 -34.56 -19.52
N HIS A 210 -65.60 -35.63 -18.90
CA HIS A 210 -66.14 -36.98 -19.07
C HIS A 210 -67.58 -37.11 -18.54
N GLU A 211 -67.88 -36.49 -17.41
CA GLU A 211 -69.23 -36.47 -16.82
C GLU A 211 -70.22 -35.72 -17.73
N LEU A 212 -69.88 -34.50 -18.16
CA LEU A 212 -70.71 -33.71 -19.08
C LEU A 212 -70.94 -34.44 -20.40
N ARG A 213 -69.91 -35.12 -20.92
CA ARG A 213 -70.04 -35.94 -22.14
C ARG A 213 -71.02 -37.10 -21.94
N ALA A 214 -70.93 -37.82 -20.82
CA ALA A 214 -71.84 -38.91 -20.50
C ALA A 214 -73.30 -38.41 -20.37
N GLN A 215 -73.51 -37.28 -19.69
CA GLN A 215 -74.83 -36.64 -19.58
C GLN A 215 -75.38 -36.23 -20.95
N LEU A 216 -74.54 -35.67 -21.83
CA LEU A 216 -74.92 -35.29 -23.19
C LEU A 216 -75.27 -36.52 -24.05
N GLU A 217 -74.51 -37.60 -23.95
CA GLU A 217 -74.83 -38.86 -24.64
C GLU A 217 -76.16 -39.44 -24.15
N ALA A 218 -76.41 -39.46 -22.84
CA ALA A 218 -77.68 -39.90 -22.27
C ALA A 218 -78.87 -39.03 -22.75
N ALA A 219 -78.73 -37.70 -22.71
CA ALA A 219 -79.75 -36.76 -23.18
C ALA A 219 -80.04 -36.95 -24.68
N LYS A 220 -79.02 -37.22 -25.50
CA LYS A 220 -79.18 -37.55 -26.93
C LYS A 220 -80.04 -38.80 -27.12
N TYR A 221 -79.80 -39.87 -26.34
CA TYR A 221 -80.59 -41.10 -26.41
C TYR A 221 -82.05 -40.89 -25.99
N GLU A 222 -82.30 -40.07 -24.96
CA GLU A 222 -83.67 -39.70 -24.56
C GLU A 222 -84.41 -38.97 -25.68
N VAL A 223 -83.78 -37.98 -26.33
CA VAL A 223 -84.39 -37.28 -27.48
C VAL A 223 -84.71 -38.23 -28.63
N ILE A 224 -83.80 -39.13 -28.98
CA ILE A 224 -84.04 -40.14 -30.03
C ILE A 224 -85.24 -41.03 -29.65
N LYS A 225 -85.31 -41.49 -28.40
CA LYS A 225 -86.42 -42.32 -27.89
C LYS A 225 -87.76 -41.58 -27.98
N TYR A 226 -87.80 -40.30 -27.62
CA TYR A 226 -89.01 -39.47 -27.76
C TYR A 226 -89.43 -39.33 -29.24
N CYS A 227 -88.51 -39.07 -30.15
CA CYS A 227 -88.81 -38.98 -31.59
C CYS A 227 -89.40 -40.28 -32.15
N ILE A 228 -88.84 -41.43 -31.78
CA ILE A 228 -89.38 -42.74 -32.21
C ILE A 228 -90.79 -42.94 -31.65
N GLY A 229 -91.00 -42.64 -30.35
CA GLY A 229 -92.31 -42.75 -29.72
C GLY A 229 -93.39 -41.88 -30.37
N THR A 230 -93.06 -40.63 -30.73
CA THR A 230 -94.01 -39.72 -31.39
C THR A 230 -94.30 -40.16 -32.82
N LEU A 231 -93.30 -40.57 -33.60
CA LEU A 231 -93.51 -41.11 -34.95
C LEU A 231 -94.45 -42.32 -34.92
N VAL A 232 -94.21 -43.28 -34.02
CA VAL A 232 -95.07 -44.47 -33.87
C VAL A 232 -96.48 -44.09 -33.42
N SER A 233 -96.64 -43.14 -32.49
CA SER A 233 -97.95 -42.66 -32.06
C SER A 233 -98.74 -42.01 -33.20
N ILE A 234 -98.08 -41.18 -34.02
CA ILE A 234 -98.72 -40.53 -35.18
C ILE A 234 -99.13 -41.59 -36.21
N SER A 235 -98.26 -42.56 -36.52
CA SER A 235 -98.58 -43.66 -37.44
C SER A 235 -99.73 -44.53 -36.92
N ALA A 236 -99.78 -44.83 -35.63
CA ALA A 236 -100.88 -45.60 -35.03
C ALA A 236 -102.22 -44.87 -35.12
N VAL A 237 -102.24 -43.56 -34.82
CA VAL A 237 -103.44 -42.71 -34.97
C VAL A 237 -103.86 -42.65 -36.45
N GLY A 238 -102.92 -42.46 -37.37
CA GLY A 238 -103.19 -42.46 -38.81
C GLY A 238 -103.82 -43.77 -39.31
N LEU A 239 -103.29 -44.92 -38.87
CA LEU A 239 -103.86 -46.23 -39.20
C LEU A 239 -105.25 -46.44 -38.58
N ALA A 240 -105.48 -45.98 -37.35
CA ALA A 240 -106.78 -46.06 -36.70
C ALA A 240 -107.84 -45.25 -37.46
N ILE A 241 -107.50 -44.04 -37.91
CA ILE A 241 -108.37 -43.20 -38.73
C ILE A 241 -108.62 -43.85 -40.10
N ALA A 242 -107.59 -44.35 -40.79
CA ALA A 242 -107.74 -45.01 -42.08
C ALA A 242 -108.69 -46.22 -42.00
N ARG A 243 -108.66 -46.98 -40.89
CA ARG A 243 -109.61 -48.08 -40.64
C ARG A 243 -111.06 -47.64 -40.41
N LEU A 244 -111.31 -46.41 -39.98
CA LEU A 244 -112.67 -45.87 -39.84
C LEU A 244 -113.27 -45.40 -41.17
N TYR A 245 -112.42 -45.04 -42.15
CA TYR A 245 -112.84 -44.53 -43.46
C TYR A 245 -112.86 -45.58 -44.58
N LEU A 246 -112.25 -46.74 -44.37
CA LEU A 246 -112.26 -47.90 -45.29
C LEU A 246 -113.34 -48.90 -44.86
#